data_AF-A0A0G0N6W8-F1
#
_entry.id   AF-A0A0G0N6W8-F1
#
_cell.length_a   1.000
_cell.length_b   1.000
_cell.length_c   1.000
_cell.angle_alpha   90.00
_cell.angle_beta   90.00
_cell.angle_gamma   90.00
#
_symmetry.space_group_name_H-M   'P 1'
#
loop_
_entity.id
_entity.type
_entity.pdbx_description
1 polymer ?
#
loop_
_entity_poly.entity_id
_entity_poly.type
_entity_poly.pdbx_seq_one_letter_code
_entity_poly.pdbx_strand_id
1 'polypeptide(L)' 'MKIWAHTLVRNEERYIWFSVMSVINYVDKILIWDTGSTDNTVSIIREIKKKYPEKIDFKKVGKVDAQKNPNNTKTR' A
#
# COMPACT_ATOMS: atom_id res chain seq x y z
N MET A 1 22.59 -4.78 3.60
CA MET A 1 21.28 -5.46 3.58
C MET A 1 20.23 -4.42 3.25
N LYS A 2 19.24 -4.71 2.38
CA LYS A 2 18.12 -3.80 2.09
C LYS A 2 16.86 -4.29 2.78
N ILE A 3 16.10 -3.39 3.40
CA ILE A 3 14.88 -3.68 4.16
C ILE A 3 13.73 -2.90 3.54
N TRP A 4 12.69 -3.62 3.14
CA TRP A 4 11.48 -3.04 2.55
C TRP A 4 10.28 -3.30 3.46
N ALA A 5 9.44 -2.28 3.65
CA ALA A 5 8.13 -2.46 4.27
C ALA A 5 7.06 -2.60 3.17
N HIS A 6 6.08 -3.46 3.40
CA HIS A 6 4.96 -3.63 2.49
C HIS A 6 3.66 -3.60 3.30
N THR A 7 2.73 -2.75 2.88
CA THR A 7 1.43 -2.60 3.52
C THR A 7 0.29 -2.65 2.50
N LEU A 8 -0.74 -3.42 2.85
CA LEU A 8 -2.02 -3.45 2.15
C LEU A 8 -2.99 -2.60 2.94
N VAL A 9 -3.70 -1.70 2.27
CA VAL A 9 -4.53 -0.70 2.95
C VAL A 9 -5.93 -0.61 2.35
N ARG A 10 -6.88 -0.29 3.22
CA ARG A 10 -8.26 0.04 2.86
C ARG A 10 -8.89 0.90 3.95
N ASN A 11 -9.35 2.09 3.58
CA ASN A 11 -10.02 3.03 4.47
C ASN A 11 -9.24 3.34 5.76
N GLU A 12 -7.96 3.67 5.60
CA GLU A 12 -6.99 3.95 6.66
C GLU A 12 -6.69 5.45 6.78
N GLU A 13 -7.61 6.34 6.42
CA GLU A 13 -7.34 7.79 6.35
C GLU A 13 -6.84 8.39 7.68
N ARG A 14 -7.21 7.77 8.81
CA ARG A 14 -6.79 8.22 10.15
C ARG A 14 -5.38 7.77 10.54
N TYR A 15 -4.88 6.67 9.97
CA TYR A 15 -3.70 5.98 10.48
C TYR A 15 -2.57 5.84 9.46
N ILE A 16 -2.86 5.88 8.16
CA ILE A 16 -1.87 5.59 7.12
C ILE A 16 -0.66 6.54 7.19
N TRP A 17 -0.89 7.82 7.54
CA TRP A 17 0.19 8.77 7.72
C TRP A 17 1.14 8.35 8.84
N PHE A 18 0.61 8.08 10.04
CA PHE A 18 1.40 7.70 11.20
C PHE A 18 2.14 6.37 10.97
N SER A 19 1.46 5.39 10.40
CA SER A 19 2.04 4.09 10.06
C SER A 19 3.26 4.25 9.16
N VAL A 20 3.13 4.99 8.05
CA VAL A 20 4.24 5.18 7.11
C VAL A 20 5.35 6.05 7.72
N MET A 21 5.02 7.16 8.37
CA MET A 21 6.01 8.08 8.94
C MET A 21 6.83 7.44 10.07
N SER A 22 6.26 6.51 10.83
CA SER A 22 6.97 5.83 11.92
C SER A 22 8.13 4.95 11.43
N VAL A 23 8.06 4.42 10.20
CA VAL A 23 9.05 3.47 9.66
C VAL A 23 9.92 4.06 8.55
N ILE A 24 9.55 5.21 7.96
CA ILE A 24 10.15 5.71 6.71
C ILE A 24 11.65 5.98 6.78
N ASN A 25 12.19 6.27 7.96
CA ASN A 25 13.63 6.51 8.16
C ASN A 25 14.43 5.22 8.37
N TYR A 26 13.76 4.10 8.62
CA TYR A 26 14.39 2.82 8.96
C TYR A 26 14.38 1.80 7.82
N VAL A 27 13.69 2.11 6.72
CA VAL A 27 13.58 1.23 5.54
C VAL A 27 14.05 1.93 4.27
N ASP A 28 14.54 1.14 3.31
CA ASP A 28 14.96 1.62 2.00
C ASP A 28 13.75 1.99 1.14
N LYS A 29 12.68 1.19 1.20
CA LYS A 29 11.49 1.34 0.36
C LYS A 29 10.22 0.89 1.09
N ILE A 30 9.10 1.55 0.79
CA ILE A 30 7.77 1.19 1.27
C ILE A 30 6.87 0.94 0.07
N LEU A 31 6.29 -0.25 0.02
CA LEU A 31 5.26 -0.63 -0.94
C LEU A 31 3.90 -0.42 -0.29
N ILE A 32 3.03 0.38 -0.90
CA ILE A 32 1.68 0.66 -0.41
C ILE A 32 0.67 0.24 -1.48
N TRP A 33 -0.15 -0.77 -1.19
CA TRP A 33 -1.19 -1.22 -2.12
C TRP A 33 -2.58 -0.96 -1.57
N ASP A 34 -3.32 -0.09 -2.25
CA ASP A 34 -4.71 0.23 -1.93
C ASP A 34 -5.65 -0.80 -2.56
N THR A 35 -6.50 -1.43 -1.73
CA THR A 35 -7.43 -2.49 -2.14
C THR A 35 -8.86 -1.97 -2.39
N GLY A 36 -8.99 -0.68 -2.72
CA GLY A 36 -10.26 -0.04 -3.01
C GLY A 36 -10.78 0.78 -1.84
N SER A 37 -9.97 1.71 -1.33
CA SER A 37 -10.47 2.72 -0.39
C SER A 37 -11.49 3.65 -1.06
N THR A 38 -12.47 4.07 -0.27
CA THR A 38 -13.54 5.02 -0.65
C THR A 38 -13.50 6.32 0.14
N ASP A 39 -12.55 6.43 1.07
CA ASP A 39 -12.28 7.60 1.90
C ASP A 39 -11.03 8.36 1.41
N ASN A 40 -10.45 9.25 2.23
CA ASN A 40 -9.29 10.05 1.83
C ASN A 40 -7.95 9.30 1.81
N THR A 41 -7.93 7.99 2.10
CA THR A 41 -6.70 7.19 2.18
C THR A 41 -5.80 7.36 0.96
N VAL A 42 -6.35 7.28 -0.26
CA VAL A 42 -5.56 7.39 -1.49
C VAL A 42 -4.97 8.79 -1.65
N SER A 43 -5.69 9.84 -1.25
CA SER A 43 -5.20 11.21 -1.31
C SER A 43 -4.02 11.41 -0.36
N ILE A 44 -4.12 10.89 0.87
CA ILE A 44 -3.03 10.95 1.86
C ILE A 44 -1.81 10.18 1.37
N ILE A 45 -1.98 8.98 0.79
CA ILE A 45 -0.85 8.20 0.25
C ILE A 45 -0.15 8.95 -0.90
N ARG A 46 -0.91 9.63 -1.77
CA ARG A 46 -0.33 10.46 -2.84
C ARG A 46 0.49 11.62 -2.28
N GLU A 47 0.05 12.24 -1.19
CA GLU A 47 0.81 13.27 -0.50
C GLU A 47 2.11 12.72 0.10
N ILE A 48 2.04 11.57 0.78
CA ILE A 48 3.23 10.88 1.31
C ILE A 48 4.20 10.55 0.17
N LYS A 49 3.73 10.05 -0.97
CA LYS A 49 4.57 9.78 -2.15
C LYS A 49 5.21 11.04 -2.72
N LYS A 50 4.49 12.16 -2.78
CA LYS A 50 5.07 13.45 -3.20
C LYS A 50 6.20 13.90 -2.29
N LYS A 51 6.05 13.66 -0.98
CA LYS A 51 7.08 14.01 0.03
C LYS A 51 8.30 13.08 -0.01
N TYR A 52 8.11 11.82 -0.40
CA TYR A 52 9.16 10.80 -0.43
C TYR A 52 9.14 9.98 -1.74
N PRO A 53 9.40 10.62 -2.90
CA PRO A 53 9.21 9.99 -4.22
C PRO A 53 10.06 8.75 -4.44
N GLU A 54 11.30 8.75 -3.93
CA GLU A 54 12.24 7.63 -4.10
C GLU A 54 11.99 6.46 -3.15
N LYS A 55 11.27 6.69 -2.05
CA LYS A 55 10.99 5.66 -1.03
C LYS A 55 9.63 4.99 -1.20
N ILE A 56 8.65 5.65 -1.83
CA ILE A 56 7.27 5.19 -1.84
C ILE A 56 6.88 4.64 -3.21
N ASP A 57 6.55 3.36 -3.25
CA ASP A 57 5.85 2.75 -4.37
C ASP A 57 4.38 2.58 -4.02
N PHE A 58 3.50 3.01 -4.91
CA PHE A 58 2.07 3.04 -4.65
C PHE A 58 1.30 2.44 -5.82
N LYS A 59 0.41 1.48 -5.51
CA LYS A 59 -0.49 0.87 -6.48
C LYS A 59 -1.92 0.86 -5.95
N LYS A 60 -2.86 1.26 -6.80
CA LYS A 60 -4.29 1.00 -6.57
C LYS A 60 -4.64 -0.32 -7.24
N VAL A 61 -4.92 -1.35 -6.45
CA VAL A 61 -5.23 -2.71 -6.93
C VAL A 61 -6.74 -2.87 -7.16
N GLY A 62 -7.57 -2.04 -6.52
CA GLY A 62 -9.02 -2.13 -6.62
C GLY A 62 -9.58 -3.26 -5.76
N LYS A 63 -10.86 -3.62 -5.97
CA LYS A 63 -11.55 -4.61 -5.15
C LYS A 63 -10.90 -5.98 -5.33
N VAL A 64 -10.20 -6.44 -4.30
CA VAL A 64 -9.60 -7.77 -4.26
C VAL A 64 -10.61 -8.79 -3.76
N ASP A 65 -10.59 -9.98 -4.36
CA ASP A 65 -11.38 -11.13 -3.93
C ASP A 65 -10.40 -12.30 -3.71
N ALA A 66 -10.39 -12.85 -2.50
CA ALA A 66 -9.52 -13.97 -2.15
C ALA A 66 -9.82 -15.22 -2.99
N GLN A 67 -11.04 -15.35 -3.54
CA GLN A 67 -11.46 -16.50 -4.33
C GLN A 67 -11.01 -16.41 -5.80
N LYS A 68 -10.74 -15.20 -6.32
CA LYS A 68 -10.18 -15.01 -7.67
C LYS A 68 -8.66 -15.02 -7.65
N ASN A 69 -8.09 -16.17 -7.30
CA ASN A 69 -6.70 -16.45 -7.62
C ASN A 69 -6.62 -16.85 -9.11
N PRO A 70 -5.88 -16.13 -9.99
CA PRO A 70 -5.71 -16.54 -11.39
C PRO A 70 -5.01 -17.90 -11.54
N ASN A 71 -4.42 -18.45 -10.47
CA ASN A 71 -3.84 -19.79 -10.45
C ASN A 71 -4.82 -20.90 -10.01
N ASN A 72 -6.09 -20.59 -9.72
CA ASN A 72 -7.11 -21.59 -9.34
C ASN A 72 -7.96 -22.09 -10.53
N THR A 73 -7.58 -21.79 -11.77
CA THR A 73 -8.21 -22.34 -12.99
C THR A 73 -7.59 -23.66 -13.46
N LYS A 74 -6.64 -24.23 -12.73
CA LYS A 74 -6.27 -25.64 -12.91
C LYS A 74 -7.13 -26.48 -11.97
N THR A 75 -8.38 -26.67 -12.39
CA THR A 75 -9.30 -27.70 -11.88
C THR A 75 -8.57 -29.03 -11.79
N ARG A 76 -8.59 -29.63 -10.59
CA ARG A 76 -8.38 -31.07 -10.43
C ARG A 76 -9.54 -31.82 -11.05
#